data_AF-A0A1F3KCZ9-F1
#
_entry.id   AF-A0A1F3KCZ9-F1
#
_cell.length_a   1.000
_cell.length_b   1.000
_cell.length_c   1.000
_cell.angle_alpha   90.00
_cell.angle_beta   90.00
_cell.angle_gamma   90.00
#
_symmetry.space_group_name_H-M   'P 1'
#
loop_
_entity.id
_entity.type
_entity.pdbx_description
1 polymer ?
#
loop_
_entity_poly.entity_id
_entity_poly.type
_entity_poly.pdbx_seq_one_letter_code
_entity_poly.pdbx_strand_id
1 'polypeptide(L)'
;MPPHIFIFKLFHAIQTRTLNMKNLVLTIIILVLTLSINAQTDSCNVLLEKISGKYTGKCLNGLANGKGKSIGEDTYIGTFKDGLPNGKGKYLYKNGDTFQGYWLNGQKDGKGKFEYTINGEKYTLIGYWKKDEYIGVTEPDISYRVASATGIMNYTVEKNELINEHDKDITFSIKSAFTDFTPTDLIIDKSSGQIVQSGKKISISQYFCPVHCEISYTILVGDTRKQCRFIIDILEEGKYTITISN
;
A
#
# COMPACT_ATOMS: atom_id res chain seq x y z
N MET A 1 -57.12 -72.74 -55.36
CA MET A 1 -57.68 -73.37 -54.15
C MET A 1 -56.55 -73.49 -53.12
N PRO A 2 -56.73 -72.91 -51.91
CA PRO A 2 -55.78 -72.91 -50.80
C PRO A 2 -55.93 -74.20 -49.95
N PRO A 3 -55.16 -74.35 -48.86
CA PRO A 3 -55.81 -74.13 -47.55
C PRO A 3 -54.97 -73.42 -46.47
N HIS A 4 -55.70 -73.05 -45.42
CA HIS A 4 -55.42 -72.24 -44.23
C HIS A 4 -54.84 -73.03 -43.02
N ILE A 5 -54.57 -72.27 -41.94
CA ILE A 5 -54.59 -72.59 -40.47
C ILE A 5 -53.17 -72.78 -39.86
N PHE A 6 -52.74 -72.36 -38.65
CA PHE A 6 -52.97 -71.27 -37.66
C PHE A 6 -52.07 -71.60 -36.41
N ILE A 7 -51.45 -70.60 -35.72
CA ILE A 7 -51.14 -70.52 -34.24
C ILE A 7 -49.84 -71.13 -33.58
N PHE A 8 -49.03 -70.21 -33.02
CA PHE A 8 -48.12 -70.17 -31.80
C PHE A 8 -46.79 -70.95 -31.67
N LYS A 9 -45.66 -70.20 -31.50
CA LYS A 9 -44.92 -70.06 -30.21
C LYS A 9 -43.77 -69.02 -30.27
N LEU A 10 -43.64 -68.26 -29.17
CA LEU A 10 -42.50 -67.43 -28.74
C LEU A 10 -41.13 -68.13 -28.93
N PHE A 11 -40.05 -67.38 -29.16
CA PHE A 11 -38.91 -67.24 -28.23
C PHE A 11 -37.89 -66.18 -28.71
N HIS A 12 -37.39 -65.40 -27.76
CA HIS A 12 -36.51 -64.24 -27.91
C HIS A 12 -35.13 -64.56 -28.52
N ALA A 13 -34.60 -63.63 -29.31
CA ALA A 13 -33.15 -63.47 -29.49
C ALA A 13 -32.76 -62.01 -29.20
N ILE A 14 -32.48 -61.71 -27.93
CA ILE A 14 -31.78 -60.51 -27.51
C ILE A 14 -30.29 -60.76 -27.76
N GLN A 15 -29.71 -60.10 -28.76
CA GLN A 15 -28.25 -60.03 -28.92
C GLN A 15 -27.74 -58.82 -28.13
N THR A 16 -27.35 -59.04 -26.87
CA THR A 16 -26.61 -58.07 -26.07
C THR A 16 -25.17 -58.00 -26.58
N ARG A 17 -24.81 -56.88 -27.23
CA ARG A 17 -23.40 -56.53 -27.48
C ARG A 17 -22.72 -56.33 -26.12
N THR A 18 -21.77 -57.18 -25.79
CA THR A 18 -20.85 -57.01 -24.65
C THR A 18 -20.04 -55.74 -24.85
N LEU A 19 -20.38 -54.66 -24.13
CA LEU A 19 -19.52 -53.49 -24.01
C LEU A 19 -18.22 -53.93 -23.31
N ASN A 20 -17.09 -53.73 -23.99
CA ASN A 20 -15.77 -54.05 -23.44
C ASN A 20 -15.54 -53.20 -22.18
N MET A 21 -15.31 -53.85 -21.04
CA MET A 21 -15.16 -53.22 -19.72
C MET A 21 -14.04 -52.17 -19.70
N LYS A 22 -13.02 -52.31 -20.57
CA LYS A 22 -11.97 -51.29 -20.78
C LYS A 22 -12.51 -49.98 -21.38
N ASN A 23 -13.43 -50.07 -22.34
CA ASN A 23 -14.05 -48.89 -22.96
C ASN A 23 -15.06 -48.21 -22.02
N LEU A 24 -15.71 -48.98 -21.14
CA LEU A 24 -16.61 -48.47 -20.10
C LEU A 24 -15.83 -47.71 -19.01
N VAL A 25 -14.70 -48.26 -18.56
CA VAL A 25 -13.81 -47.58 -17.60
C VAL A 25 -13.22 -46.31 -18.21
N LEU A 26 -12.78 -46.36 -19.48
CA LEU A 26 -12.24 -45.18 -20.18
C LEU A 26 -13.29 -44.07 -20.34
N THR A 27 -14.55 -44.42 -20.66
CA THR A 27 -15.65 -43.44 -20.76
C THR A 27 -16.04 -42.84 -19.41
N ILE A 28 -16.03 -43.64 -18.34
CA ILE A 28 -16.25 -43.14 -16.97
C ILE A 28 -15.11 -42.21 -16.54
N ILE A 29 -13.85 -42.53 -16.86
CA ILE A 29 -12.69 -41.66 -16.57
C ILE A 29 -12.80 -40.33 -17.32
N ILE A 30 -13.18 -40.34 -18.59
CA ILE A 30 -13.39 -39.10 -19.38
C ILE A 30 -14.56 -38.29 -18.79
N LEU A 31 -15.65 -38.93 -18.39
CA LEU A 31 -16.80 -38.26 -17.77
C LEU A 31 -16.42 -37.63 -16.42
N VAL A 32 -15.63 -38.32 -15.59
CA VAL A 32 -15.12 -37.83 -14.29
C VAL A 32 -14.09 -36.71 -14.48
N LEU A 33 -13.25 -36.78 -15.52
CA LEU A 33 -12.35 -35.69 -15.91
C LEU A 33 -13.12 -34.45 -16.39
N THR A 34 -14.25 -34.63 -17.09
CA THR A 34 -15.13 -33.51 -17.48
C THR A 34 -15.95 -32.95 -16.31
N LEU A 35 -16.31 -33.79 -15.33
CA LEU A 35 -16.99 -33.37 -14.09
C LEU A 35 -16.05 -32.58 -13.14
N SER A 36 -14.74 -32.65 -13.36
CA SER A 36 -13.72 -31.90 -12.61
C SER A 36 -13.49 -30.50 -13.16
N ILE A 37 -14.20 -30.09 -14.22
CA ILE A 37 -14.22 -28.70 -14.71
C ILE A 37 -15.54 -28.03 -14.28
N ASN A 38 -15.92 -28.18 -13.02
CA ASN A 38 -16.61 -27.08 -12.36
C ASN A 38 -15.54 -26.05 -11.99
N ALA A 39 -15.05 -25.33 -13.01
CA ALA A 39 -14.42 -24.05 -12.78
C ALA A 39 -15.54 -23.15 -12.25
N GLN A 40 -15.73 -23.16 -10.95
CA GLN A 40 -16.49 -22.17 -10.23
C GLN A 40 -15.89 -20.82 -10.65
N THR A 41 -16.57 -20.15 -11.58
CA THR A 41 -16.25 -18.78 -11.94
C THR A 41 -16.71 -17.93 -10.78
N ASP A 42 -15.98 -18.00 -9.67
CA ASP A 42 -16.11 -17.01 -8.60
C ASP A 42 -15.70 -15.69 -9.24
N SER A 43 -16.70 -14.94 -9.69
CA SER A 43 -16.50 -13.61 -10.25
C SER A 43 -15.83 -12.78 -9.17
N CYS A 44 -14.59 -12.41 -9.40
CA CYS A 44 -13.86 -11.60 -8.44
C CYS A 44 -14.42 -10.18 -8.45
N ASN A 45 -15.03 -9.76 -7.35
CA ASN A 45 -15.74 -8.50 -7.28
C ASN A 45 -14.79 -7.33 -7.01
N VAL A 46 -15.03 -6.24 -7.72
CA VAL A 46 -14.45 -4.92 -7.48
C VAL A 46 -15.59 -4.00 -7.04
N LEU A 47 -15.41 -3.35 -5.89
CA LEU A 47 -16.47 -2.61 -5.20
C LEU A 47 -16.57 -1.15 -5.64
N LEU A 48 -15.56 -0.62 -6.33
CA LEU A 48 -15.63 0.72 -6.90
C LEU A 48 -16.43 0.67 -8.21
N GLU A 49 -17.66 1.18 -8.17
CA GLU A 49 -18.68 1.06 -9.23
C GLU A 49 -18.15 1.38 -10.63
N LYS A 50 -17.44 2.50 -10.78
CA LYS A 50 -16.90 2.94 -12.09
C LYS A 50 -15.92 1.95 -12.73
N ILE A 51 -15.32 1.07 -11.94
CA ILE A 51 -14.37 0.06 -12.42
C ILE A 51 -14.85 -1.38 -12.14
N SER A 52 -16.10 -1.61 -11.76
CA SER A 52 -16.61 -2.92 -11.27
C SER A 52 -16.86 -3.97 -12.36
N GLY A 53 -16.41 -3.73 -13.60
CA GLY A 53 -16.58 -4.65 -14.71
C GLY A 53 -15.62 -5.85 -14.67
N LYS A 54 -14.89 -6.07 -15.77
CA LYS A 54 -13.99 -7.23 -15.88
C LYS A 54 -12.74 -7.03 -15.02
N TYR A 55 -12.55 -7.90 -14.03
CA TYR A 55 -11.33 -7.96 -13.23
C TYR A 55 -10.37 -9.05 -13.70
N THR A 56 -9.07 -8.79 -13.58
CA THR A 56 -8.00 -9.78 -13.74
C THR A 56 -6.89 -9.48 -12.74
N GLY A 57 -6.66 -10.40 -11.81
CA GLY A 57 -5.68 -10.23 -10.75
C GLY A 57 -5.87 -11.24 -9.65
N LYS A 58 -5.17 -11.04 -8.53
CA LYS A 58 -5.33 -11.89 -7.36
C LYS A 58 -6.73 -11.66 -6.75
N CYS A 59 -7.39 -12.76 -6.42
CA CYS A 59 -8.70 -12.75 -5.78
C CYS A 59 -8.62 -13.41 -4.41
N LEU A 60 -9.24 -12.82 -3.40
CA LEU A 60 -9.32 -13.37 -2.05
C LEU A 60 -10.75 -13.24 -1.55
N ASN A 61 -11.37 -14.36 -1.16
CA ASN A 61 -12.75 -14.40 -0.66
C ASN A 61 -13.76 -13.74 -1.61
N GLY A 62 -13.61 -13.95 -2.92
CA GLY A 62 -14.48 -13.35 -3.94
C GLY A 62 -14.28 -11.85 -4.19
N LEU A 63 -13.26 -11.23 -3.58
CA LEU A 63 -12.93 -9.82 -3.74
C LEU A 63 -11.55 -9.62 -4.38
N ALA A 64 -11.42 -8.58 -5.21
CA ALA A 64 -10.13 -8.17 -5.76
C ALA A 64 -9.13 -7.84 -4.65
N ASN A 65 -7.94 -8.43 -4.69
CA ASN A 65 -6.95 -8.29 -3.63
C ASN A 65 -5.53 -8.43 -4.17
N GLY A 66 -4.59 -7.57 -3.79
CA GLY A 66 -3.26 -7.52 -4.38
C GLY A 66 -3.26 -6.89 -5.78
N LYS A 67 -2.25 -7.19 -6.60
CA LYS A 67 -2.11 -6.56 -7.94
C LYS A 67 -3.19 -7.08 -8.89
N GLY A 68 -3.79 -6.17 -9.65
CA GLY A 68 -4.76 -6.50 -10.68
C GLY A 68 -5.09 -5.35 -11.62
N LYS A 69 -5.93 -5.65 -12.60
CA LYS A 69 -6.52 -4.73 -13.55
C LYS A 69 -8.03 -4.91 -13.53
N SER A 70 -8.76 -3.81 -13.42
CA SER A 70 -10.22 -3.80 -13.56
C SER A 70 -10.64 -2.85 -14.68
N ILE A 71 -11.63 -3.27 -15.47
CA ILE A 71 -12.14 -2.55 -16.63
C ILE A 71 -13.66 -2.46 -16.50
N GLY A 72 -14.17 -1.27 -16.14
CA GLY A 72 -15.60 -0.93 -16.11
C GLY A 72 -15.89 0.22 -17.06
N GLU A 73 -16.59 1.25 -16.58
CA GLU A 73 -16.69 2.55 -17.25
C GLU A 73 -15.32 3.23 -17.35
N ASP A 74 -14.58 3.14 -16.25
CA ASP A 74 -13.18 3.55 -16.12
C ASP A 74 -12.28 2.31 -16.05
N THR A 75 -10.96 2.51 -16.13
CA THR A 75 -9.97 1.43 -15.97
C THR A 75 -9.02 1.72 -14.83
N TYR A 76 -8.80 0.73 -13.96
CA TYR A 76 -7.78 0.80 -12.91
C TYR A 76 -6.76 -0.33 -13.07
N ILE A 77 -5.48 0.00 -12.92
CA ILE A 77 -4.37 -0.94 -12.88
C ILE A 77 -3.55 -0.62 -11.64
N GLY A 78 -3.50 -1.53 -10.67
CA GLY A 78 -2.83 -1.26 -9.42
C GLY A 78 -3.05 -2.33 -8.38
N THR A 79 -2.90 -1.94 -7.13
CA THR A 79 -3.11 -2.82 -5.98
C THR A 79 -4.53 -2.64 -5.45
N PHE A 80 -5.15 -3.75 -5.08
CA PHE A 80 -6.47 -3.82 -4.47
C PHE A 80 -6.36 -4.36 -3.05
N LYS A 81 -7.29 -3.98 -2.20
CA LYS A 81 -7.54 -4.60 -0.91
C LYS A 81 -9.05 -4.63 -0.69
N ASP A 82 -9.56 -5.81 -0.37
CA ASP A 82 -10.98 -6.04 -0.05
C ASP A 82 -11.92 -5.45 -1.11
N GLY A 83 -11.58 -5.64 -2.40
CA GLY A 83 -12.37 -5.21 -3.54
C GLY A 83 -12.18 -3.75 -3.97
N LEU A 84 -11.39 -2.96 -3.26
CA LEU A 84 -11.17 -1.53 -3.54
C LEU A 84 -9.71 -1.24 -3.95
N PRO A 85 -9.46 -0.23 -4.80
CA PRO A 85 -8.12 0.34 -4.99
C PRO A 85 -7.44 0.69 -3.66
N ASN A 86 -6.23 0.16 -3.43
CA ASN A 86 -5.49 0.36 -2.19
C ASN A 86 -3.98 0.19 -2.44
N GLY A 87 -3.17 1.21 -2.14
CA GLY A 87 -1.76 1.28 -2.49
C GLY A 87 -1.52 1.99 -3.82
N LYS A 88 -0.46 1.61 -4.55
CA LYS A 88 -0.10 2.27 -5.82
C LYS A 88 -0.98 1.79 -6.98
N GLY A 89 -1.44 2.72 -7.81
CA GLY A 89 -2.17 2.40 -9.03
C GLY A 89 -2.33 3.56 -10.01
N LYS A 90 -2.73 3.20 -11.22
CA LYS A 90 -3.12 4.11 -12.30
C LYS A 90 -4.60 3.94 -12.61
N TYR A 91 -5.31 5.05 -12.64
CA TYR A 91 -6.72 5.15 -13.00
C TYR A 91 -6.84 5.95 -14.29
N LEU A 92 -7.53 5.37 -15.27
CA LEU A 92 -7.85 5.97 -16.55
C LEU A 92 -9.35 6.21 -16.56
N TYR A 93 -9.74 7.48 -16.58
CA TYR A 93 -11.12 7.90 -16.64
C TYR A 93 -11.64 7.74 -18.08
N LYS A 94 -12.95 7.53 -18.24
CA LYS A 94 -13.62 7.40 -19.55
C LYS A 94 -13.36 8.59 -20.49
N ASN A 95 -13.19 9.79 -19.94
CA ASN A 95 -12.88 11.00 -20.69
C ASN A 95 -11.41 11.08 -21.18
N GLY A 96 -10.57 10.11 -20.82
CA GLY A 96 -9.15 10.05 -21.18
C GLY A 96 -8.21 10.65 -20.14
N ASP A 97 -8.72 11.31 -19.10
CA ASP A 97 -7.91 11.81 -18.00
C ASP A 97 -7.23 10.64 -17.26
N THR A 98 -6.11 10.89 -16.60
CA THR A 98 -5.41 9.85 -15.85
C THR A 98 -4.93 10.33 -14.49
N PHE A 99 -5.11 9.49 -13.48
CA PHE A 99 -4.46 9.65 -12.19
C PHE A 99 -3.48 8.50 -11.96
N GLN A 100 -2.25 8.82 -11.56
CA GLN A 100 -1.27 7.83 -11.14
C GLN A 100 -0.75 8.23 -9.76
N GLY A 101 -0.95 7.37 -8.75
CA GLY A 101 -0.61 7.72 -7.38
C GLY A 101 -1.00 6.65 -6.37
N TYR A 102 -1.10 7.08 -5.12
CA TYR A 102 -1.55 6.25 -4.01
C TYR A 102 -3.06 6.33 -3.81
N TRP A 103 -3.60 5.21 -3.38
CA TRP A 103 -5.02 4.97 -3.16
C TRP A 103 -5.21 4.40 -1.77
N LEU A 104 -6.29 4.79 -1.10
CA LEU A 104 -6.73 4.20 0.15
C LEU A 104 -8.24 4.01 0.08
N ASN A 105 -8.68 2.75 0.20
CA ASN A 105 -10.10 2.38 0.21
C ASN A 105 -10.90 2.98 -0.96
N GLY A 106 -10.32 2.96 -2.16
CA GLY A 106 -10.96 3.45 -3.39
C GLY A 106 -10.80 4.95 -3.66
N GLN A 107 -10.17 5.70 -2.76
CA GLN A 107 -9.96 7.16 -2.90
C GLN A 107 -8.49 7.47 -3.18
N LYS A 108 -8.20 8.54 -3.91
CA LYS A 108 -6.85 9.10 -4.04
C LYS A 108 -6.39 9.60 -2.66
N ASP A 109 -5.31 9.05 -2.14
CA ASP A 109 -4.76 9.39 -0.81
C ASP A 109 -3.23 9.21 -0.82
N GLY A 110 -2.49 10.30 -0.59
CA GLY A 110 -1.04 10.37 -0.69
C GLY A 110 -0.53 10.98 -1.99
N LYS A 111 0.72 10.69 -2.36
CA LYS A 111 1.39 11.27 -3.53
C LYS A 111 0.73 10.85 -4.85
N GLY A 112 0.66 11.75 -5.81
CA GLY A 112 0.12 11.43 -7.13
C GLY A 112 0.47 12.40 -8.25
N LYS A 113 0.02 12.05 -9.45
CA LYS A 113 0.02 12.88 -10.64
C LYS A 113 -1.35 12.74 -11.30
N PHE A 114 -2.05 13.86 -11.50
CA PHE A 114 -3.31 13.92 -12.24
C PHE A 114 -3.10 14.68 -13.54
N GLU A 115 -3.31 14.02 -14.67
CA GLU A 115 -3.31 14.60 -16.01
C GLU A 115 -4.76 14.70 -16.50
N TYR A 116 -5.23 15.91 -16.77
CA TYR A 116 -6.62 16.15 -17.16
C TYR A 116 -6.74 17.19 -18.26
N THR A 117 -7.86 17.17 -18.99
CA THR A 117 -8.11 18.08 -20.11
C THR A 117 -9.31 18.98 -19.83
N ILE A 118 -9.14 20.30 -20.00
CA ILE A 118 -10.23 21.29 -19.97
C ILE A 118 -10.22 22.05 -21.29
N ASN A 119 -11.35 22.09 -21.99
CA ASN A 119 -11.50 22.80 -23.28
C ASN A 119 -10.43 22.42 -24.33
N GLY A 120 -9.96 21.17 -24.32
CA GLY A 120 -8.92 20.68 -25.23
C GLY A 120 -7.48 20.95 -24.78
N GLU A 121 -7.29 21.73 -23.71
CA GLU A 121 -5.97 22.00 -23.12
C GLU A 121 -5.65 21.02 -22.01
N LYS A 122 -4.38 20.58 -21.96
CA LYS A 122 -3.90 19.61 -20.96
C LYS A 122 -3.31 20.30 -19.76
N TYR A 123 -3.68 19.82 -18.58
CA TYR A 123 -3.20 20.29 -17.29
C TYR A 123 -2.58 19.12 -16.52
N THR A 124 -1.69 19.43 -15.58
CA THR A 124 -1.03 18.43 -14.73
C THR A 124 -0.91 18.95 -13.30
N LEU A 125 -1.43 18.17 -12.35
CA LEU A 125 -1.19 18.36 -10.91
C LEU A 125 -0.23 17.28 -10.44
N ILE A 126 0.83 17.68 -9.73
CA ILE A 126 1.77 16.78 -9.06
C ILE A 126 1.85 17.24 -7.61
N GLY A 127 1.53 16.35 -6.67
CA GLY A 127 1.49 16.71 -5.26
C GLY A 127 0.89 15.61 -4.40
N TYR A 128 0.03 16.00 -3.48
CA TYR A 128 -0.65 15.10 -2.56
C TYR A 128 -2.17 15.21 -2.71
N TRP A 129 -2.83 14.11 -2.41
CA TRP A 129 -4.28 13.97 -2.37
C TRP A 129 -4.72 13.46 -1.02
N LYS A 130 -5.91 13.89 -0.57
CA LYS A 130 -6.56 13.34 0.61
C LYS A 130 -8.04 13.18 0.33
N LYS A 131 -8.57 11.96 0.48
CA LYS A 131 -10.00 11.67 0.23
C LYS A 131 -10.48 12.23 -1.11
N ASP A 132 -9.74 11.96 -2.19
CA ASP A 132 -9.95 12.45 -3.56
C ASP A 132 -9.69 13.94 -3.84
N GLU A 133 -9.44 14.76 -2.83
CA GLU A 133 -9.15 16.19 -2.99
C GLU A 133 -7.66 16.44 -3.21
N TYR A 134 -7.31 17.34 -4.14
CA TYR A 134 -5.94 17.82 -4.31
C TYR A 134 -5.62 18.87 -3.25
N ILE A 135 -4.60 18.60 -2.46
CA ILE A 135 -4.24 19.42 -1.28
C ILE A 135 -2.96 20.23 -1.49
N GLY A 136 -2.28 20.05 -2.62
CA GLY A 136 -1.09 20.82 -2.99
C GLY A 136 0.19 19.99 -3.11
N VAL A 137 1.31 20.69 -3.26
CA VAL A 137 2.63 20.09 -3.51
C VAL A 137 3.34 19.61 -2.24
N THR A 138 2.84 20.02 -1.07
CA THR A 138 3.37 19.65 0.26
C THR A 138 2.59 18.49 0.85
N GLU A 139 3.29 17.62 1.57
CA GLU A 139 2.64 16.51 2.27
C GLU A 139 1.67 17.07 3.31
N PRO A 140 0.39 16.64 3.33
CA PRO A 140 -0.55 17.04 4.37
C PRO A 140 -0.07 16.50 5.71
N ASP A 141 -0.35 17.23 6.78
CA ASP A 141 -0.08 16.80 8.15
C ASP A 141 1.41 16.44 8.39
N ILE A 142 2.32 17.03 7.59
CA ILE A 142 3.76 16.85 7.78
C ILE A 142 4.19 17.62 9.02
N SER A 143 4.18 16.91 10.13
CA SER A 143 4.58 17.45 11.42
C SER A 143 6.08 17.71 11.55
N TYR A 144 6.91 17.03 10.75
CA TYR A 144 8.36 17.24 10.67
C TYR A 144 8.95 16.81 9.31
N ARG A 145 10.16 17.29 9.00
CA ARG A 145 10.95 16.89 7.83
C ARG A 145 12.41 16.67 8.22
N VAL A 146 12.93 15.46 8.02
CA VAL A 146 14.38 15.19 8.15
C VAL A 146 15.07 15.62 6.87
N ALA A 147 15.87 16.68 6.94
CA ALA A 147 16.60 17.23 5.80
C ALA A 147 17.93 16.51 5.55
N SER A 148 18.57 15.95 6.60
CA SER A 148 19.82 15.20 6.46
C SER A 148 20.07 14.27 7.65
N ALA A 149 20.73 13.14 7.41
CA ALA A 149 21.15 12.17 8.43
C ALA A 149 22.53 11.56 8.08
N THR A 150 23.52 12.42 7.84
CA THR A 150 24.85 12.00 7.41
C THR A 150 25.59 11.23 8.50
N GLY A 151 26.14 10.07 8.15
CA GLY A 151 26.95 9.26 9.06
C GLY A 151 26.15 8.46 10.08
N ILE A 152 24.82 8.52 10.03
CA ILE A 152 23.87 7.90 10.98
C ILE A 152 23.38 6.57 10.43
N MET A 153 23.36 5.51 11.24
CA MET A 153 22.88 4.19 10.79
C MET A 153 21.36 4.11 10.76
N ASN A 154 20.70 4.52 11.84
CA ASN A 154 19.26 4.47 12.00
C ASN A 154 18.77 5.66 12.83
N TYR A 155 17.54 6.10 12.57
CA TYR A 155 16.85 7.05 13.42
C TYR A 155 15.36 6.77 13.45
N THR A 156 14.70 7.19 14.52
CA THR A 156 13.23 7.26 14.61
C THR A 156 12.83 8.68 14.98
N VAL A 157 11.69 9.12 14.45
CA VAL A 157 11.04 10.37 14.82
C VAL A 157 9.57 10.04 15.10
N GLU A 158 9.17 10.20 16.35
CA GLU A 158 7.83 9.88 16.83
C GLU A 158 7.18 11.18 17.33
N LYS A 159 6.04 11.55 16.74
CA LYS A 159 5.15 12.57 17.30
C LYS A 159 4.19 11.88 18.26
N ASN A 160 4.31 12.18 19.55
CA ASN A 160 3.50 11.58 20.60
C ASN A 160 2.24 12.41 20.86
N GLU A 161 1.20 11.75 21.39
CA GLU A 161 0.01 12.43 21.88
C GLU A 161 0.37 13.35 23.06
N LEU A 162 -0.24 14.53 23.08
CA LEU A 162 -0.05 15.49 24.16
C LEU A 162 -0.84 15.03 25.39
N ILE A 163 -0.15 14.86 26.52
CA ILE A 163 -0.79 14.58 27.81
C ILE A 163 -1.50 15.83 28.34
N ASN A 164 -0.95 17.01 28.05
CA ASN A 164 -1.56 18.32 28.29
C ASN A 164 -0.98 19.36 27.30
N GLU A 165 -1.60 20.54 27.20
CA GLU A 165 -1.19 21.59 26.25
C GLU A 165 0.21 22.17 26.50
N HIS A 166 0.78 21.95 27.69
CA HIS A 166 2.10 22.43 28.09
C HIS A 166 3.22 21.40 27.86
N ASP A 167 2.88 20.13 27.59
CA ASP A 167 3.83 19.03 27.37
C ASP A 167 4.33 18.97 25.92
N LYS A 168 4.63 20.15 25.35
CA LYS A 168 5.19 20.30 24.00
C LYS A 168 6.71 20.37 24.10
N ASP A 169 7.36 19.22 23.96
CA ASP A 169 8.81 19.11 23.94
C ASP A 169 9.34 18.36 22.72
N ILE A 170 10.47 18.81 22.18
CA ILE A 170 11.26 18.04 21.21
C ILE A 170 12.44 17.44 21.97
N THR A 171 12.44 16.12 22.12
CA THR A 171 13.48 15.39 22.83
C THR A 171 14.29 14.53 21.85
N PHE A 172 15.58 14.84 21.73
CA PHE A 172 16.57 14.03 21.03
C PHE A 172 17.25 13.07 21.99
N SER A 173 17.38 11.80 21.61
CA SER A 173 18.13 10.78 22.34
C SER A 173 19.11 10.05 21.41
N ILE A 174 20.40 10.15 21.70
CA ILE A 174 21.46 9.52 20.88
C ILE A 174 21.90 8.22 21.57
N LYS A 175 21.52 7.06 21.02
CA LYS A 175 21.68 5.74 21.68
C LYS A 175 23.08 5.15 21.54
N SER A 176 23.71 5.22 20.38
CA SER A 176 24.91 4.40 20.07
C SER A 176 26.27 5.06 20.28
N ALA A 177 26.39 6.02 21.19
CA ALA A 177 27.72 6.43 21.62
C ALA A 177 28.28 5.38 22.60
N PHE A 178 29.25 4.56 22.17
CA PHE A 178 29.85 3.50 23.00
C PHE A 178 30.84 4.01 24.06
N THR A 179 31.20 5.29 24.00
CA THR A 179 31.87 6.03 25.08
C THR A 179 31.05 7.28 25.38
N ASP A 180 31.18 7.85 26.58
CA ASP A 180 30.53 9.11 26.96
C ASP A 180 30.75 10.16 25.88
N PHE A 181 29.72 10.40 25.09
CA PHE A 181 29.76 11.37 24.01
C PHE A 181 28.77 12.47 24.35
N THR A 182 29.29 13.68 24.35
CA THR A 182 28.54 14.91 24.54
C THR A 182 28.44 15.56 23.16
N PRO A 183 27.25 15.83 22.61
CA PRO A 183 27.12 16.60 21.37
C PRO A 183 27.83 17.95 21.54
N THR A 184 28.89 18.17 20.76
CA THR A 184 29.76 19.35 20.84
C THR A 184 29.28 20.48 19.94
N ASP A 185 28.48 20.18 18.91
CA ASP A 185 28.16 21.11 17.83
C ASP A 185 26.65 21.13 17.55
N LEU A 186 25.85 21.28 18.61
CA LEU A 186 24.41 21.52 18.50
C LEU A 186 24.16 22.97 18.07
N ILE A 187 23.61 23.18 16.87
CA ILE A 187 23.20 24.50 16.39
C ILE A 187 21.68 24.45 16.19
N ILE A 188 20.94 25.25 16.96
CA ILE A 188 19.49 25.39 16.82
C ILE A 188 19.22 26.83 16.35
N ASP A 189 18.57 26.99 15.19
CA ASP A 189 18.29 28.30 14.59
C ASP A 189 17.00 28.94 15.16
N LYS A 190 16.77 30.21 14.84
CA LYS A 190 15.84 31.22 15.39
C LYS A 190 14.38 30.79 15.66
N SER A 191 14.16 29.98 16.69
CA SER A 191 12.88 29.86 17.42
C SER A 191 12.97 28.91 18.63
N SER A 192 14.18 28.64 19.15
CA SER A 192 14.36 27.73 20.28
C SER A 192 13.79 28.34 21.56
N GLY A 193 12.82 27.65 22.16
CA GLY A 193 12.44 27.90 23.55
C GLY A 193 13.55 27.46 24.52
N GLN A 194 13.19 26.90 25.67
CA GLN A 194 14.19 26.48 26.65
C GLN A 194 14.86 25.17 26.24
N ILE A 195 16.19 25.19 26.14
CA ILE A 195 16.99 24.01 25.83
C ILE A 195 17.59 23.46 27.12
N VAL A 196 17.38 22.16 27.37
CA VAL A 196 17.98 21.44 28.49
C VAL A 196 18.74 20.23 27.95
N GLN A 197 20.03 20.14 28.26
CA GLN A 197 20.87 19.00 27.92
C GLN A 197 21.21 18.19 29.18
N SER A 198 20.99 16.88 29.13
CA SER A 198 21.32 15.94 30.20
C SER A 198 21.91 14.67 29.60
N GLY A 199 23.25 14.55 29.68
CA GLY A 199 23.99 13.45 29.06
C GLY A 199 23.75 13.36 27.54
N LYS A 200 23.24 12.21 27.09
CA LYS A 200 22.93 11.90 25.67
C LYS A 200 21.52 12.31 25.23
N LYS A 201 20.86 13.16 26.03
CA LYS A 201 19.52 13.69 25.75
C LYS A 201 19.55 15.20 25.67
N ILE A 202 18.87 15.74 24.66
CA ILE A 202 18.62 17.16 24.49
C ILE A 202 17.12 17.34 24.40
N SER A 203 16.55 18.21 25.22
CA SER A 203 15.12 18.55 25.19
C SER A 203 14.95 20.03 24.91
N ILE A 204 14.03 20.35 24.01
CA ILE A 204 13.62 21.72 23.65
C ILE A 204 12.15 21.86 24.06
N SER A 205 11.85 22.77 24.98
CA SER A 205 10.49 23.10 25.40
C SER A 205 10.14 24.55 25.02
N GLN A 206 8.87 24.94 25.15
CA GLN A 206 8.41 26.33 24.88
C GLN A 206 8.79 26.86 23.49
N TYR A 207 8.86 25.98 22.50
CA TYR A 207 9.24 26.34 21.14
C TYR A 207 8.01 26.74 20.31
N PHE A 208 8.23 27.49 19.23
CA PHE A 208 7.22 27.80 18.23
C PHE A 208 7.66 27.28 16.87
N CYS A 209 6.73 26.73 16.09
CA CYS A 209 7.03 26.23 14.76
C CYS A 209 7.08 27.34 13.70
N PRO A 210 7.93 27.19 12.66
CA PRO A 210 8.84 26.06 12.44
C PRO A 210 10.10 26.13 13.34
N VAL A 211 10.63 24.96 13.72
CA VAL A 211 11.91 24.83 14.43
C VAL A 211 12.90 24.08 13.55
N HIS A 212 14.04 24.71 13.26
CA HIS A 212 15.14 24.07 12.56
C HIS A 212 16.19 23.57 13.56
N CYS A 213 16.43 22.26 13.57
CA CYS A 213 17.40 21.62 14.45
C CYS A 213 18.55 21.01 13.63
N GLU A 214 19.78 21.39 13.95
CA GLU A 214 20.99 20.75 13.45
C GLU A 214 21.81 20.17 14.60
N ILE A 215 21.97 18.85 14.60
CA ILE A 215 22.76 18.12 15.60
C ILE A 215 23.99 17.54 14.91
N SER A 216 25.15 18.09 15.23
CA SER A 216 26.44 17.54 14.83
C SER A 216 27.13 16.85 16.00
N TYR A 217 27.65 15.65 15.74
CA TYR A 217 28.31 14.84 16.75
C TYR A 217 29.34 13.87 16.16
N THR A 218 30.29 13.41 16.98
CA THR A 218 31.35 12.48 16.54
C THR A 218 31.15 11.11 17.16
N ILE A 219 31.33 10.05 16.38
CA ILE A 219 31.40 8.68 16.88
C ILE A 219 32.79 8.09 16.66
N LEU A 220 33.14 7.05 17.43
CA LEU A 220 34.32 6.22 17.20
C LEU A 220 33.91 4.93 16.48
N VAL A 221 34.57 4.63 15.36
CA VAL A 221 34.43 3.38 14.62
C VAL A 221 35.82 2.74 14.57
N GLY A 222 36.07 1.77 15.45
CA GLY A 222 37.44 1.35 15.77
C GLY A 222 38.22 2.54 16.35
N ASP A 223 39.40 2.82 15.80
CA ASP A 223 40.24 3.97 16.19
C ASP A 223 39.94 5.25 15.39
N THR A 224 38.99 5.20 14.46
CA THR A 224 38.69 6.34 13.59
C THR A 224 37.53 7.16 14.13
N ARG A 225 37.71 8.49 14.19
CA ARG A 225 36.63 9.43 14.48
C ARG A 225 35.82 9.70 13.22
N LYS A 226 34.50 9.56 13.32
CA LYS A 226 33.56 9.83 12.23
C LYS A 226 32.57 10.90 12.66
N GLN A 227 32.47 11.97 11.86
CA GLN A 227 31.47 13.01 12.06
C GLN A 227 30.10 12.54 11.58
N CYS A 228 29.08 12.86 12.36
CA CYS A 228 27.67 12.59 12.13
C CYS A 228 26.90 13.90 12.18
N ARG A 229 25.89 14.04 11.33
CA ARG A 229 25.07 15.25 11.24
C ARG A 229 23.61 14.86 11.01
N PHE A 230 22.73 15.36 11.87
CA PHE A 230 21.28 15.19 11.75
C PHE A 230 20.62 16.55 11.62
N ILE A 231 19.82 16.75 10.57
CA ILE A 231 19.09 18.00 10.34
C ILE A 231 17.61 17.65 10.23
N ILE A 232 16.79 18.30 11.04
CA ILE A 232 15.34 18.12 11.05
C ILE A 232 14.63 19.47 11.23
N ASP A 233 13.56 19.65 10.48
CA ASP A 233 12.60 20.74 10.65
C ASP A 233 11.36 20.21 11.36
N ILE A 234 10.99 20.77 12.51
CA ILE A 234 9.70 20.52 13.16
C ILE A 234 8.72 21.59 12.67
N LEU A 235 7.66 21.16 12.01
CA LEU A 235 6.74 22.02 11.25
C LEU A 235 5.41 22.25 11.98
N GLU A 236 5.08 21.39 12.95
CA GLU A 236 3.91 21.53 13.81
C GLU A 236 4.30 21.43 15.29
N GLU A 237 3.63 22.20 16.15
CA GLU A 237 3.78 22.07 17.59
C GLU A 237 3.32 20.68 18.08
N GLY A 238 4.00 20.13 19.08
CA GLY A 238 3.69 18.81 19.59
C GLY A 238 4.75 18.28 20.53
N LYS A 239 4.68 16.99 20.83
CA LYS A 239 5.70 16.25 21.56
C LYS A 239 6.44 15.34 20.60
N TYR A 240 7.73 15.54 20.42
CA TYR A 240 8.55 14.76 19.51
C TYR A 240 9.62 13.99 20.26
N THR A 241 9.72 12.69 20.01
CA THR A 241 10.84 11.85 20.44
C THR A 241 11.65 11.44 19.23
N ILE A 242 12.89 11.93 19.17
CA ILE A 242 13.82 11.67 18.07
C ILE A 242 14.94 10.80 18.62
N THR A 243 14.98 9.54 18.21
CA THR A 243 16.05 8.63 18.60
C THR A 243 17.04 8.50 17.45
N ILE A 244 18.32 8.75 17.71
CA ILE A 244 19.39 8.59 16.74
C ILE A 244 20.29 7.43 17.18
N SER A 245 20.53 6.47 16.30
CA SER A 245 21.33 5.28 16.57
C SER A 245 22.37 5.08 15.48
N ASN A 246 23.59 4.83 15.92
CA ASN A 246 24.77 4.58 15.11
C ASN A 246 25.41 3.23 15.39
#